data_AF-A0ABD6BX99-F1
#
_entry.id   AF-A0ABD6BX99-F1
#
_cell.length_a   1.000
_cell.length_b   1.000
_cell.length_c   1.000
_cell.angle_alpha   90.00
_cell.angle_beta   90.00
_cell.angle_gamma   90.00
#
_symmetry.space_group_name_H-M   'P 1'
#
loop_
_entity.id
_entity.type
_entity.pdbx_description
1 polymer ?
#
loop_
_entity_poly.entity_id
_entity_poly.type
_entity_poly.pdbx_seq_one_letter_code
_entity_poly.pdbx_strand_id
1 'polypeptide(L)'
;MLRRAVTALARSTDVTGIIVVGGLLTLSTWIAFPLWVAATIAAPPVAVAGPIVVTPALVVRGYFIRILADGMETGNADGAASFVAWNELYCDGVKSVLVSAVLLAPLLALLATATGTGVALRSGTVDPEPIAAPIESALGPDGTTAIVAAGVGLLTVVTVTYLLAYAYVKPAALAAFAASGRLRDGLRPSRVVRVAGSGRYAVAWVVAAATLVVGYALAGPLVLIAVGGVVVFVVRTVAYGVYGRGARAALSEGAPAKPARETAAPGDTPASVSPREPAPRSVPAAAGHRRQGVRSMGDGGSRSARTEASPAVQSGRTVPIDRRRSPDAASETRAANAGRGGERRTTDVDRRLPSDDRRVNDGSDPDGSAGFAWVSEETMTDGKDKS
;
A
#
# COMPACT_ATOMS: atom_id res chain seq x y z
N MET A 1 11.28 13.35 -11.41
CA MET A 1 10.59 12.41 -10.50
C MET A 1 9.08 12.61 -10.50
N LEU A 2 8.59 13.85 -10.40
CA LEU A 2 7.16 14.18 -10.37
C LEU A 2 6.36 13.64 -11.57
N ARG A 3 6.83 13.87 -12.81
CA ARG A 3 6.20 13.31 -14.04
C ARG A 3 5.97 11.81 -13.95
N ARG A 4 6.93 11.05 -13.43
CA ARG A 4 6.83 9.60 -13.26
C ARG A 4 5.81 9.19 -12.19
N ALA A 5 5.52 10.03 -11.18
CA ALA A 5 4.48 9.74 -10.18
C ALA A 5 3.11 9.96 -10.80
N VAL A 6 2.96 11.07 -11.51
CA VAL A 6 1.72 11.42 -12.21
C VAL A 6 1.38 10.36 -13.27
N THR A 7 2.36 9.92 -14.07
CA THR A 7 2.12 8.86 -15.06
C THR A 7 1.81 7.51 -14.44
N ALA A 8 2.35 7.21 -13.25
CA ALA A 8 2.01 5.97 -12.54
C ALA A 8 0.55 6.00 -12.07
N LEU A 9 0.08 7.14 -11.55
CA LEU A 9 -1.33 7.32 -11.20
C LEU A 9 -2.24 7.24 -12.42
N ALA A 10 -1.86 7.85 -13.54
CA ALA A 10 -2.65 7.80 -14.78
C ALA A 10 -2.70 6.41 -15.44
N ARG A 11 -1.76 5.52 -15.11
CA ARG A 11 -1.67 4.16 -15.68
C ARG A 11 -2.49 3.14 -14.89
N SER A 12 -2.98 3.47 -13.69
CA SER A 12 -3.73 2.48 -12.91
C SER A 12 -5.01 2.06 -13.63
N THR A 13 -5.32 0.77 -13.63
CA THR A 13 -6.52 0.23 -14.28
C THR A 13 -7.82 0.76 -13.68
N ASP A 14 -7.77 1.24 -12.42
CA ASP A 14 -8.89 1.83 -11.69
C ASP A 14 -8.56 3.24 -11.15
N VAL A 15 -8.11 4.14 -12.02
CA VAL A 15 -7.81 5.55 -11.63
C VAL A 15 -9.05 6.20 -11.01
N THR A 16 -10.22 6.02 -11.64
CA THR A 16 -11.45 6.69 -11.24
C THR A 16 -11.91 6.23 -9.87
N GLY A 17 -11.92 4.92 -9.59
CA GLY A 17 -12.27 4.39 -8.28
C GLY A 17 -11.33 4.90 -7.19
N ILE A 18 -10.02 4.89 -7.45
CA ILE A 18 -9.00 5.40 -6.50
C ILE A 18 -9.22 6.89 -6.18
N ILE A 19 -9.44 7.72 -7.19
CA ILE A 19 -9.61 9.18 -7.01
C ILE A 19 -10.92 9.48 -6.27
N VAL A 20 -12.02 8.82 -6.64
CA VAL A 20 -13.34 9.04 -6.02
C VAL A 20 -13.35 8.53 -4.58
N VAL A 21 -12.93 7.28 -4.34
CA VAL A 21 -12.93 6.68 -3.00
C VAL A 21 -11.93 7.40 -2.10
N GLY A 22 -10.70 7.64 -2.57
CA GLY A 22 -9.68 8.34 -1.80
C GLY A 22 -10.03 9.79 -1.49
N GLY A 23 -10.64 10.49 -2.46
CA GLY A 23 -11.17 11.84 -2.28
C GLY A 23 -12.30 11.89 -1.25
N LEU A 24 -13.27 10.96 -1.34
CA LEU A 24 -14.38 10.88 -0.40
C LEU A 24 -13.92 10.55 1.02
N LEU A 25 -12.99 9.60 1.20
CA LEU A 25 -12.41 9.28 2.50
C LEU A 25 -11.65 10.47 3.09
N THR A 26 -10.93 11.22 2.26
CA THR A 26 -10.19 12.43 2.68
C THR A 26 -11.16 13.52 3.11
N LEU A 27 -12.21 13.77 2.33
CA LEU A 27 -13.25 14.74 2.66
C LEU A 27 -13.99 14.35 3.94
N SER A 28 -14.38 13.08 4.06
CA SER A 28 -15.02 12.53 5.26
C SER A 28 -14.14 12.73 6.50
N THR A 29 -12.84 12.47 6.39
CA THR A 29 -11.89 12.73 7.49
C THR A 29 -11.87 14.19 7.90
N TRP A 30 -11.87 15.11 6.94
CA TRP A 30 -11.78 16.55 7.20
C TRP A 30 -13.04 17.14 7.82
N ILE A 31 -14.21 16.56 7.57
CA ILE A 31 -15.48 17.03 8.12
C ILE A 31 -15.81 16.30 9.42
N ALA A 32 -15.75 14.97 9.41
CA ALA A 32 -16.18 14.15 10.54
C ALA A 32 -15.28 14.33 11.77
N PHE A 33 -13.96 14.47 11.58
CA PHE A 33 -13.03 14.63 12.69
C PHE A 33 -13.25 15.91 13.51
N PRO A 34 -13.24 17.13 12.93
CA PRO A 34 -13.48 18.35 13.71
C PRO A 34 -14.88 18.41 14.30
N LEU A 35 -15.89 17.91 13.56
CA LEU A 35 -17.26 17.82 14.07
C LEU A 35 -17.34 16.92 15.31
N TRP A 36 -16.70 15.75 15.25
CA TRP A 36 -16.62 14.83 16.38
C TRP A 36 -15.85 15.42 17.57
N VAL A 37 -14.75 16.14 17.33
CA VAL A 37 -14.00 16.83 18.39
C VAL A 37 -14.88 17.89 19.06
N ALA A 38 -15.55 18.75 18.29
CA ALA A 38 -16.47 19.75 18.83
C ALA A 38 -17.62 19.11 19.63
N ALA A 39 -18.21 18.03 19.10
CA ALA A 39 -19.26 17.28 19.77
C ALA A 39 -18.77 16.61 21.07
N THR A 40 -17.53 16.11 21.10
CA THR A 40 -16.92 15.52 22.29
C THR A 40 -16.66 16.56 23.38
N ILE A 41 -16.26 17.77 23.01
CA ILE A 41 -16.09 18.89 23.94
C ILE A 41 -17.43 19.31 24.54
N ALA A 42 -18.49 19.38 23.72
CA ALA A 42 -19.83 19.74 24.17
C ALA A 42 -20.52 18.62 24.98
N ALA A 43 -20.28 17.36 24.60
CA ALA A 43 -20.89 16.17 25.18
C ALA A 43 -19.84 15.04 25.30
N PRO A 44 -19.14 14.92 26.45
CA PRO A 44 -18.07 13.94 26.63
C PRO A 44 -18.41 12.47 26.26
N PRO A 45 -19.65 11.96 26.47
CA PRO A 45 -20.01 10.61 26.04
C PRO A 45 -19.85 10.34 24.53
N VAL A 46 -19.86 11.38 23.68
CA VAL A 46 -19.65 11.26 22.23
C VAL A 46 -18.23 10.75 21.87
N ALA A 47 -17.29 10.80 22.82
CA ALA A 47 -15.95 10.26 22.64
C ALA A 47 -15.93 8.78 22.20
N VAL A 48 -16.94 8.00 22.60
CA VAL A 48 -17.05 6.56 22.24
C VAL A 48 -17.16 6.33 20.73
N ALA A 49 -17.63 7.31 19.96
CA ALA A 49 -17.69 7.24 18.50
C ALA A 49 -16.32 7.40 17.81
N GLY A 50 -15.28 7.77 18.55
CA GLY A 50 -13.94 8.08 18.01
C GLY A 50 -13.35 7.01 17.08
N PRO A 51 -13.36 5.72 17.42
CA PRO A 51 -12.83 4.67 16.54
C PRO A 51 -13.47 4.66 15.14
N ILE A 52 -14.79 4.89 15.06
CA ILE A 52 -15.53 4.91 13.80
C ILE A 52 -15.14 6.16 13.00
N VAL A 53 -15.11 7.33 13.65
CA VAL A 53 -14.77 8.61 13.03
C VAL A 53 -13.34 8.63 12.48
N VAL A 54 -12.40 7.97 13.18
CA VAL A 54 -10.99 7.94 12.80
C VAL A 54 -10.70 6.89 11.71
N THR A 55 -11.59 5.93 11.48
CA THR A 55 -11.40 4.83 10.52
C THR A 55 -11.07 5.31 9.09
N PRO A 56 -11.80 6.25 8.47
CA PRO A 56 -11.46 6.77 7.14
C PRO A 56 -10.03 7.32 7.05
N ALA A 57 -9.59 8.03 8.10
CA ALA A 57 -8.25 8.60 8.18
C ALA A 57 -7.18 7.51 8.23
N LEU A 58 -7.46 6.41 8.96
CA LEU A 58 -6.54 5.27 9.07
C LEU A 58 -6.40 4.53 7.74
N VAL A 59 -7.49 4.30 7.02
CA VAL A 59 -7.45 3.64 5.71
C VAL A 59 -6.64 4.47 4.70
N VAL A 60 -6.92 5.77 4.59
CA VAL A 60 -6.18 6.68 3.70
C VAL A 60 -4.69 6.70 4.05
N ARG A 61 -4.38 6.62 5.35
CA ARG A 61 -3.00 6.58 5.81
C ARG A 61 -2.29 5.26 5.44
N GLY A 62 -2.95 4.12 5.58
CA GLY A 62 -2.43 2.84 5.12
C GLY A 62 -2.21 2.81 3.60
N TYR A 63 -3.12 3.42 2.85
CA TYR A 63 -2.97 3.60 1.40
C TYR A 63 -1.67 4.31 1.04
N PHE A 64 -1.33 5.41 1.73
CA PHE A 64 -0.06 6.11 1.51
C PHE A 64 1.17 5.27 1.85
N ILE A 65 1.09 4.38 2.84
CA ILE A 65 2.17 3.43 3.15
C ILE A 65 2.35 2.43 2.01
N ARG A 66 1.26 1.91 1.44
CA ARG A 66 1.32 0.99 0.31
C ARG A 66 1.96 1.67 -0.92
N ILE A 67 1.55 2.88 -1.27
CA ILE A 67 2.19 3.67 -2.36
C ILE A 67 3.69 3.89 -2.08
N LEU A 68 4.04 4.16 -0.82
CA LEU A 68 5.42 4.36 -0.43
C LEU A 68 6.23 3.06 -0.60
N ALA A 69 5.67 1.91 -0.24
CA ALA A 69 6.24 0.58 -0.42
C ALA A 69 6.45 0.25 -1.90
N ASP A 70 5.41 0.37 -2.72
CA ASP A 70 5.47 0.13 -4.17
C ASP A 70 6.48 1.06 -4.84
N GLY A 71 6.55 2.32 -4.38
CA GLY A 71 7.51 3.30 -4.86
C GLY A 71 8.96 2.94 -4.53
N MET A 72 9.19 2.16 -3.47
CA MET A 72 10.50 1.64 -3.12
C MET A 72 10.84 0.34 -3.86
N GLU A 73 9.88 -0.58 -3.99
CA GLU A 73 10.12 -1.92 -4.52
C GLU A 73 10.14 -1.96 -6.05
N THR A 74 9.15 -1.36 -6.71
CA THR A 74 9.00 -1.37 -8.17
C THR A 74 9.17 0.03 -8.79
N GLY A 75 9.22 1.08 -7.96
CA GLY A 75 9.25 2.45 -8.45
C GLY A 75 7.89 2.94 -8.97
N ASN A 76 6.81 2.26 -8.58
CA ASN A 76 5.45 2.41 -9.10
C ASN A 76 5.35 2.13 -10.61
N ALA A 77 6.02 1.08 -11.09
CA ALA A 77 6.00 0.70 -12.50
C ALA A 77 4.63 0.16 -12.95
N ASP A 78 3.95 -0.55 -12.04
CA ASP A 78 2.69 -1.27 -12.27
C ASP A 78 1.43 -0.38 -12.12
N GLY A 79 1.62 0.91 -11.79
CA GLY A 79 0.53 1.88 -11.58
C GLY A 79 0.35 2.26 -10.11
N ALA A 80 -0.69 3.04 -9.81
CA ALA A 80 -1.06 3.34 -8.42
C ALA A 80 -1.68 2.13 -7.72
N ALA A 81 -1.33 1.95 -6.44
CA ALA A 81 -1.89 0.91 -5.58
C ALA A 81 -3.43 0.97 -5.56
N SER A 82 -4.08 -0.18 -5.44
CA SER A 82 -5.53 -0.29 -5.30
C SER A 82 -5.97 -0.25 -3.83
N PHE A 83 -7.22 0.15 -3.59
CA PHE A 83 -7.88 0.15 -2.27
C PHE A 83 -8.36 -1.25 -1.83
N VAL A 84 -7.90 -2.32 -2.49
CA VAL A 84 -8.25 -3.70 -2.12
C VAL A 84 -7.60 -4.07 -0.77
N ALA A 85 -8.22 -4.96 -0.01
CA ALA A 85 -7.78 -5.38 1.33
C ALA A 85 -7.84 -4.26 2.39
N TRP A 86 -9.01 -3.64 2.55
CA TRP A 86 -9.31 -2.59 3.55
C TRP A 86 -8.78 -2.89 4.97
N ASN A 87 -8.82 -4.15 5.40
CA ASN A 87 -8.29 -4.55 6.70
C ASN A 87 -6.77 -4.32 6.82
N GLU A 88 -6.01 -4.61 5.76
CA GLU A 88 -4.57 -4.37 5.74
C GLU A 88 -4.27 -2.88 5.70
N LEU A 89 -5.02 -2.10 4.90
CA LEU A 89 -4.90 -0.64 4.90
C LEU A 89 -5.16 -0.06 6.29
N TYR A 90 -6.21 -0.52 6.97
CA TYR A 90 -6.49 -0.08 8.33
C TYR A 90 -5.35 -0.41 9.29
N CYS A 91 -4.87 -1.67 9.28
CA CYS A 91 -3.75 -2.11 10.14
C CYS A 91 -2.47 -1.31 9.88
N ASP A 92 -2.12 -1.07 8.62
CA ASP A 92 -0.93 -0.30 8.26
C ASP A 92 -1.09 1.19 8.55
N GLY A 93 -2.32 1.71 8.47
CA GLY A 93 -2.71 3.02 8.97
C GLY A 93 -2.43 3.16 10.47
N VAL A 94 -2.90 2.21 11.29
CA VAL A 94 -2.67 2.18 12.74
C VAL A 94 -1.19 2.10 13.08
N LYS A 95 -0.44 1.20 12.43
CA LYS A 95 1.02 1.10 12.62
C LYS A 95 1.72 2.41 12.27
N SER A 96 1.32 3.06 11.19
CA SER A 96 1.85 4.37 10.79
C SER A 96 1.54 5.45 11.83
N VAL A 97 0.33 5.46 12.41
CA VAL A 97 -0.01 6.37 13.54
C VAL A 97 0.92 6.13 14.71
N LEU A 98 1.13 4.88 15.09
CA LEU A 98 1.98 4.51 16.23
C LEU A 98 3.42 4.99 16.02
N VAL A 99 4.00 4.76 14.84
CA VAL A 99 5.34 5.27 14.50
C VAL A 99 5.37 6.80 14.63
N SER A 100 4.37 7.49 14.07
CA SER A 100 4.31 8.95 14.16
C SER A 100 4.11 9.49 15.57
N ALA A 101 3.34 8.78 16.41
CA ALA A 101 3.12 9.15 17.80
C ALA A 101 4.40 9.00 18.60
N VAL A 102 5.15 7.91 18.42
CA VAL A 102 6.46 7.71 19.06
C VAL A 102 7.44 8.80 18.63
N LEU A 103 7.47 9.17 17.34
CA LEU A 103 8.30 10.28 16.86
C LEU A 103 7.86 11.65 17.39
N LEU A 104 6.59 11.86 17.76
CA LEU A 104 6.10 13.13 18.32
C LEU A 104 6.16 13.19 19.85
N ALA A 105 6.28 12.04 20.52
CA ALA A 105 6.23 11.95 21.97
C ALA A 105 7.21 12.90 22.70
N PRO A 106 8.47 13.09 22.25
CA PRO A 106 9.39 14.03 22.91
C PRO A 106 8.90 15.47 22.87
N LEU A 107 8.34 15.91 21.74
CA LEU A 107 7.78 17.25 21.61
C LEU A 107 6.52 17.41 22.47
N LEU A 108 5.64 16.41 22.47
CA LEU A 108 4.44 16.43 23.32
C LEU A 108 4.79 16.46 24.81
N ALA A 109 5.82 15.74 25.23
CA ALA A 109 6.32 15.78 26.60
C ALA A 109 6.84 17.20 26.94
N LEU A 110 7.63 17.81 26.07
CA LEU A 110 8.13 19.18 26.25
C LEU A 110 6.99 20.21 26.35
N LEU A 111 5.97 20.11 25.49
CA LEU A 111 4.82 21.02 25.52
C LEU A 111 3.95 20.78 26.75
N ALA A 112 3.76 19.52 27.17
CA ALA A 112 3.02 19.18 28.36
C ALA A 112 3.72 19.70 29.63
N THR A 113 5.04 19.59 29.72
CA THR A 113 5.79 20.17 30.85
C THR A 113 5.72 21.69 30.84
N ALA A 114 5.91 22.34 29.69
CA ALA A 114 5.81 23.81 29.59
C ALA A 114 4.41 24.32 29.98
N THR A 115 3.36 23.66 29.50
CA THR A 115 1.96 24.01 29.82
C THR A 115 1.66 23.73 31.30
N GLY A 116 2.10 22.58 31.82
CA GLY A 116 1.93 22.20 33.22
C GLY A 116 2.59 23.20 34.16
N THR A 117 3.82 23.63 33.87
CA THR A 117 4.52 24.68 34.62
C THR A 117 3.74 25.99 34.57
N GLY A 118 3.27 26.42 33.39
CA GLY A 118 2.48 27.65 33.26
C GLY A 118 1.17 27.62 34.06
N VAL A 119 0.47 26.48 34.07
CA VAL A 119 -0.76 26.29 34.87
C VAL A 119 -0.45 26.25 36.36
N ALA A 120 0.61 25.59 36.79
CA ALA A 120 1.03 25.53 38.19
C ALA A 120 1.37 26.91 38.76
N LEU A 121 2.07 27.74 37.98
CA LEU A 121 2.37 29.13 38.32
C LEU A 121 1.09 29.99 38.41
N ARG A 122 0.19 29.87 37.42
CA ARG A 122 -1.06 30.64 37.39
C ARG A 122 -2.02 30.29 38.53
N SER A 123 -2.00 29.04 38.98
CA SER A 123 -2.83 28.56 40.07
C SER A 123 -2.25 28.86 41.46
N GLY A 124 -1.05 29.45 41.55
CA GLY A 124 -0.38 29.71 42.82
C GLY A 124 0.10 28.44 43.53
N THR A 125 0.17 27.31 42.81
CA THR A 125 0.65 26.03 43.37
C THR A 125 2.17 26.06 43.61
N VAL A 126 2.88 26.94 42.90
CA VAL A 126 4.33 27.13 42.96
C VAL A 126 4.61 28.61 43.18
N ASP A 127 5.33 28.95 44.26
CA ASP A 127 5.77 30.32 44.51
C ASP A 127 6.87 30.73 43.52
N PRO A 128 6.66 31.78 42.70
CA PRO A 128 7.67 32.25 41.75
C PRO A 128 8.68 33.19 42.38
N GLU A 129 8.41 33.74 43.57
CA GLU A 129 9.25 34.70 44.30
C GLU A 129 10.74 34.31 44.38
N PRO A 130 11.12 33.07 44.78
CA PRO A 130 12.53 32.67 44.87
C PRO A 130 13.27 32.71 43.52
N ILE A 131 12.55 32.69 42.40
CA ILE A 131 13.11 32.76 41.05
C ILE A 131 13.02 34.20 40.51
N ALA A 132 11.93 34.90 40.79
CA ALA A 132 11.68 36.25 40.31
C ALA A 132 12.58 37.30 40.99
N ALA A 133 12.81 37.20 42.30
CA ALA A 133 13.62 38.16 43.05
C ALA A 133 15.06 38.35 42.51
N PRO A 134 15.84 37.28 42.23
CA PRO A 134 17.16 37.46 41.63
C PRO A 134 17.10 38.01 40.19
N ILE A 135 16.07 37.65 39.41
CA ILE A 135 15.87 38.15 38.05
C ILE A 135 15.60 39.65 38.04
N GLU A 136 14.68 40.10 38.89
CA GLU A 136 14.31 41.51 39.01
C GLU A 136 15.49 42.35 39.53
N SER A 137 16.28 41.80 40.46
CA SER A 137 17.50 42.46 40.95
C SER A 137 18.59 42.64 39.87
N ALA A 138 18.65 41.73 38.88
CA ALA A 138 19.68 41.74 37.84
C ALA A 138 19.26 42.48 36.57
N LEU A 139 17.98 42.40 36.19
CA LEU A 139 17.43 42.91 34.92
C LEU A 139 16.45 44.08 35.10
N GLY A 140 16.15 44.47 36.34
CA GLY A 140 15.18 45.53 36.66
C GLY A 140 13.73 45.04 36.72
N PRO A 141 12.77 45.96 36.95
CA PRO A 141 11.36 45.65 37.20
C PRO A 141 10.69 44.82 36.10
N ASP A 142 11.13 44.98 34.85
CA ASP A 142 10.60 44.27 33.68
C ASP A 142 11.35 42.96 33.36
N GLY A 143 12.37 42.61 34.14
CA GLY A 143 13.26 41.47 33.90
C GLY A 143 12.53 40.14 33.82
N THR A 144 11.54 39.93 34.71
CA THR A 144 10.72 38.71 34.74
C THR A 144 9.89 38.55 33.47
N THR A 145 9.27 39.64 32.99
CA THR A 145 8.49 39.66 31.76
C THR A 145 9.37 39.37 30.54
N ALA A 146 10.56 39.95 30.49
CA ALA A 146 11.52 39.72 29.41
C ALA A 146 11.97 38.25 29.34
N ILE A 147 12.23 37.61 30.48
CA ILE A 147 12.62 36.19 30.54
C ILE A 147 11.48 35.27 30.12
N VAL A 148 10.24 35.55 30.55
CA VAL A 148 9.06 34.76 30.13
C VAL A 148 8.86 34.88 28.62
N ALA A 149 8.93 36.10 28.07
CA ALA A 149 8.81 36.33 26.63
C ALA A 149 9.92 35.62 25.85
N ALA A 150 11.17 35.68 26.32
CA ALA A 150 12.29 34.97 25.72
C ALA A 150 12.11 33.44 25.79
N GLY A 151 11.60 32.92 26.91
CA GLY A 151 11.30 31.50 27.09
C GLY A 151 10.22 31.00 26.13
N VAL A 152 9.12 31.75 25.97
CA VAL A 152 8.06 31.44 24.99
C VAL A 152 8.59 31.53 23.56
N GLY A 153 9.40 32.54 23.25
CA GLY A 153 10.06 32.69 21.96
C GLY A 153 10.95 31.49 21.63
N LEU A 154 11.82 31.09 22.57
CA LEU A 154 12.69 29.92 22.42
C LEU A 154 11.89 28.63 22.25
N LEU A 155 10.86 28.41 23.08
CA LEU A 155 9.98 27.23 22.97
C LEU A 155 9.31 27.17 21.60
N THR A 156 8.87 28.32 21.07
CA THR A 156 8.28 28.43 19.74
C THR A 156 9.28 28.04 18.66
N VAL A 157 10.51 28.58 18.71
CA VAL A 157 11.58 28.23 17.77
C VAL A 157 11.90 26.74 17.84
N VAL A 158 12.12 26.19 19.04
CA VAL A 158 12.39 24.75 19.25
C VAL A 158 11.26 23.90 18.69
N THR A 159 10.00 24.29 18.92
CA THR A 159 8.82 23.59 18.41
C THR A 159 8.79 23.60 16.89
N VAL A 160 8.96 24.77 16.26
CA VAL A 160 8.97 24.90 14.79
C VAL A 160 10.11 24.10 14.18
N THR A 161 11.32 24.20 14.72
CA THR A 161 12.48 23.44 14.27
C THR A 161 12.25 21.93 14.42
N TYR A 162 11.69 21.48 15.54
CA TYR A 162 11.36 20.08 15.75
C TYR A 162 10.31 19.59 14.76
N LEU A 163 9.25 20.37 14.52
CA LEU A 163 8.20 20.01 13.55
C LEU A 163 8.75 19.94 12.12
N LEU A 164 9.69 20.80 11.76
CA LEU A 164 10.37 20.74 10.47
C LEU A 164 11.24 19.49 10.36
N ALA A 165 12.03 19.18 11.40
CA ALA A 165 12.81 17.94 11.46
C ALA A 165 11.90 16.71 11.40
N TYR A 166 10.78 16.72 12.11
CA TYR A 166 9.76 15.68 12.06
C TYR A 166 9.17 15.52 10.65
N ALA A 167 8.84 16.61 9.97
CA ALA A 167 8.33 16.58 8.59
C ALA A 167 9.35 15.99 7.60
N TYR A 168 10.65 16.15 7.87
CA TYR A 168 11.73 15.55 7.10
C TYR A 168 11.94 14.06 7.40
N VAL A 169 11.95 13.70 8.68
CA VAL A 169 12.29 12.35 9.18
C VAL A 169 11.12 11.38 9.05
N LYS A 170 9.88 11.84 9.24
CA LYS A 170 8.67 11.00 9.19
C LYS A 170 8.56 10.18 7.89
N PRO A 171 8.67 10.75 6.67
CA PRO A 171 8.60 9.94 5.45
C PRO A 171 9.72 8.89 5.36
N ALA A 172 10.93 9.18 5.84
CA ALA A 172 12.03 8.22 5.88
C ALA A 172 11.77 7.08 6.87
N ALA A 173 11.23 7.37 8.05
CA ALA A 173 10.84 6.37 9.04
C ALA A 173 9.73 5.45 8.51
N LEU A 174 8.74 6.02 7.81
CA LEU A 174 7.68 5.26 7.16
C LEU A 174 8.21 4.41 6.00
N ALA A 175 9.20 4.88 5.25
CA ALA A 175 9.87 4.09 4.22
C ALA A 175 10.63 2.89 4.81
N ALA A 176 11.38 3.10 5.90
CA ALA A 176 12.06 2.01 6.61
C ALA A 176 11.08 0.97 7.19
N PHE A 177 9.93 1.42 7.69
CA PHE A 177 8.84 0.56 8.13
C PHE A 177 8.21 -0.23 6.97
N ALA A 178 7.85 0.46 5.89
CA ALA A 178 7.25 -0.14 4.70
C ALA A 178 8.16 -1.22 4.08
N ALA A 179 9.47 -0.99 4.03
CA ALA A 179 10.44 -1.95 3.48
C ALA A 179 10.66 -3.20 4.35
N SER A 180 10.29 -3.18 5.63
CA SER A 180 10.54 -4.28 6.57
C SER A 180 9.27 -4.96 7.06
N GLY A 181 8.11 -4.31 6.95
CA GLY A 181 6.86 -4.74 7.56
C GLY A 181 6.87 -4.75 9.10
N ARG A 182 8.00 -4.35 9.73
CA ARG A 182 8.22 -4.42 11.18
C ARG A 182 8.26 -3.01 11.77
N LEU A 183 7.40 -2.74 12.75
CA LEU A 183 7.35 -1.47 13.49
C LEU A 183 8.72 -1.06 14.07
N ARG A 184 9.47 -2.05 14.59
CA ARG A 184 10.79 -1.82 15.21
C ARG A 184 11.79 -1.22 14.24
N ASP A 185 11.73 -1.56 12.96
CA ASP A 185 12.74 -1.13 11.99
C ASP A 185 12.50 0.29 11.47
N GLY A 186 11.26 0.80 11.56
CA GLY A 186 10.95 2.22 11.34
C GLY A 186 11.41 3.14 12.48
N LEU A 187 11.66 2.58 13.67
CA LEU A 187 12.11 3.31 14.86
C LEU A 187 13.62 3.14 15.14
N ARG A 188 14.35 2.40 14.30
CA ARG A 188 15.82 2.27 14.44
C ARG A 188 16.50 3.54 13.94
N PRO A 189 17.09 4.38 14.82
CA PRO A 189 17.63 5.68 14.43
C PRO A 189 18.72 5.57 13.37
N SER A 190 19.58 4.53 13.44
CA SER A 190 20.67 4.30 12.48
C SER A 190 20.16 4.07 11.05
N ARG A 191 19.03 3.37 10.88
CA ARG A 191 18.44 3.09 9.56
C ARG A 191 17.75 4.33 9.01
N VAL A 192 17.05 5.08 9.85
CA VAL A 192 16.34 6.31 9.48
C VAL A 192 17.33 7.41 9.08
N VAL A 193 18.40 7.61 9.85
CA VAL A 193 19.45 8.60 9.56
C VAL A 193 20.17 8.28 8.25
N ARG A 194 20.39 7.01 7.92
CA ARG A 194 21.01 6.63 6.63
C ARG A 194 20.15 7.02 5.43
N VAL A 195 18.83 6.81 5.50
CA VAL A 195 17.92 7.23 4.42
C VAL A 195 17.82 8.75 4.36
N ALA A 196 17.62 9.38 5.52
CA ALA A 196 17.47 10.82 5.67
C ALA A 196 18.75 11.60 5.31
N GLY A 197 19.93 11.00 5.47
CA GLY A 197 21.22 11.62 5.14
C GLY A 197 21.59 11.54 3.66
N SER A 198 20.82 10.83 2.83
CA SER A 198 21.12 10.74 1.40
C SER A 198 20.69 12.00 0.64
N GLY A 199 21.59 12.56 -0.18
CA GLY A 199 21.30 13.77 -0.96
C GLY A 199 20.12 13.57 -1.94
N ARG A 200 19.94 12.36 -2.48
CA ARG A 200 18.81 12.03 -3.37
C ARG A 200 17.47 12.03 -2.64
N TYR A 201 17.42 11.61 -1.37
CA TYR A 201 16.22 11.72 -0.55
C TYR A 201 15.91 13.19 -0.24
N ALA A 202 16.91 14.02 0.07
CA ALA A 202 16.71 15.44 0.32
C ALA A 202 16.04 16.14 -0.88
N VAL A 203 16.53 15.88 -2.10
CA VAL A 203 15.91 16.41 -3.33
C VAL A 203 14.47 15.91 -3.50
N ALA A 204 14.23 14.61 -3.29
CA ALA A 204 12.88 14.04 -3.36
C ALA A 204 11.95 14.69 -2.32
N TRP A 205 12.46 14.98 -1.12
CA TRP A 205 11.70 15.63 -0.07
C TRP A 205 11.33 17.06 -0.43
N VAL A 206 12.28 17.86 -0.93
CA VAL A 206 12.00 19.25 -1.35
C VAL A 206 10.96 19.28 -2.48
N VAL A 207 11.10 18.39 -3.48
CA VAL A 207 10.11 18.28 -4.57
C VAL A 207 8.73 17.91 -4.04
N ALA A 208 8.65 16.95 -3.11
CA ALA A 208 7.38 16.57 -2.51
C ALA A 208 6.80 17.68 -1.63
N ALA A 209 7.61 18.37 -0.84
CA ALA A 209 7.19 19.51 -0.01
C ALA A 209 6.65 20.65 -0.87
N ALA A 210 7.35 21.02 -1.95
CA ALA A 210 6.88 22.02 -2.91
C ALA A 210 5.56 21.59 -3.55
N THR A 211 5.42 20.30 -3.93
CA THR A 211 4.19 19.74 -4.50
C THR A 211 3.02 19.85 -3.51
N LEU A 212 3.26 19.53 -2.23
CA LEU A 212 2.25 19.66 -1.18
C LEU A 212 1.85 21.13 -1.02
N VAL A 213 2.80 22.05 -0.86
CA VAL A 213 2.53 23.49 -0.67
C VAL A 213 1.68 24.04 -1.82
N VAL A 214 2.09 23.80 -3.07
CA VAL A 214 1.35 24.25 -4.25
C VAL A 214 -0.03 23.59 -4.32
N GLY A 215 -0.11 22.28 -4.08
CA GLY A 215 -1.36 21.55 -4.13
C GLY A 215 -2.35 21.96 -3.04
N TYR A 216 -1.90 22.28 -1.83
CA TYR A 216 -2.74 22.83 -0.77
C TYR A 216 -3.15 24.28 -1.01
N ALA A 217 -2.25 25.11 -1.56
CA ALA A 217 -2.59 26.48 -1.94
C ALA A 217 -3.70 26.50 -3.00
N LEU A 218 -3.63 25.58 -3.96
CA LEU A 218 -4.69 25.38 -4.97
C LEU A 218 -5.95 24.76 -4.36
N ALA A 219 -5.83 23.80 -3.45
CA ALA A 219 -6.99 23.14 -2.85
C ALA A 219 -7.73 24.03 -1.86
N GLY A 220 -7.04 24.95 -1.18
CA GLY A 220 -7.58 25.79 -0.10
C GLY A 220 -8.90 26.48 -0.45
N PRO A 221 -8.99 27.23 -1.56
CA PRO A 221 -10.25 27.83 -2.01
C PRO A 221 -11.35 26.82 -2.35
N LEU A 222 -10.98 25.60 -2.74
CA LEU A 222 -11.90 24.54 -3.15
C LEU A 222 -12.34 23.62 -2.01
N VAL A 223 -11.81 23.78 -0.79
CA VAL A 223 -12.11 22.90 0.37
C VAL A 223 -13.60 22.91 0.75
N LEU A 224 -14.31 24.01 0.50
CA LEU A 224 -15.76 24.09 0.69
C LEU A 224 -16.54 23.17 -0.28
N ILE A 225 -15.89 22.64 -1.31
CA ILE A 225 -16.48 21.75 -2.31
C ILE A 225 -15.80 20.39 -2.22
N ALA A 226 -16.52 19.30 -2.52
CA ALA A 226 -15.95 17.94 -2.57
C ALA A 226 -14.67 17.83 -3.42
N VAL A 227 -14.51 18.73 -4.41
CA VAL A 227 -13.32 18.84 -5.27
C VAL A 227 -12.04 19.08 -4.47
N GLY A 228 -12.08 19.91 -3.40
CA GLY A 228 -10.90 20.17 -2.57
C GLY A 228 -10.33 18.88 -1.94
N GLY A 229 -11.21 18.01 -1.44
CA GLY A 229 -10.82 16.71 -0.86
C GLY A 229 -10.13 15.80 -1.89
N VAL A 230 -10.63 15.78 -3.12
CA VAL A 230 -10.04 15.02 -4.24
C VAL A 230 -8.65 15.56 -4.60
N VAL A 231 -8.50 16.88 -4.74
CA VAL A 231 -7.22 17.52 -5.08
C VAL A 231 -6.18 17.22 -3.99
N VAL A 232 -6.54 17.39 -2.72
CA VAL A 232 -5.65 17.09 -1.58
C VAL A 232 -5.22 15.63 -1.60
N PHE A 233 -6.14 14.71 -1.87
CA PHE A 233 -5.84 13.28 -1.94
C PHE A 233 -4.82 12.98 -3.06
N VAL A 234 -5.06 13.47 -4.28
CA VAL A 234 -4.16 13.27 -5.42
C VAL A 234 -2.77 13.85 -5.15
N VAL A 235 -2.71 15.07 -4.63
CA VAL A 235 -1.45 15.75 -4.27
C VAL A 235 -0.65 14.94 -3.26
N ARG A 236 -1.32 14.42 -2.21
CA ARG A 236 -0.67 13.54 -1.21
C ARG A 236 -0.16 12.25 -1.85
N THR A 237 -0.97 11.59 -2.67
CA THR A 237 -0.57 10.37 -3.40
C THR A 237 0.69 10.58 -4.22
N VAL A 238 0.77 11.68 -4.98
CA VAL A 238 1.96 12.05 -5.75
C VAL A 238 3.17 12.27 -4.85
N ALA A 239 3.02 13.01 -3.75
CA ALA A 239 4.10 13.27 -2.80
C ALA A 239 4.65 11.97 -2.19
N TYR A 240 3.79 11.04 -1.76
CA TYR A 240 4.20 9.73 -1.23
C TYR A 240 4.90 8.86 -2.29
N GLY A 241 4.47 8.90 -3.55
CA GLY A 241 5.19 8.26 -4.64
C GLY A 241 6.56 8.88 -4.96
N VAL A 242 6.76 10.17 -4.70
CA VAL A 242 8.08 10.82 -4.79
C VAL A 242 8.97 10.42 -3.63
N TYR A 243 8.45 10.38 -2.40
CA TYR A 243 9.20 9.91 -1.22
C TYR A 243 9.72 8.48 -1.40
N GLY A 244 8.89 7.55 -1.89
CA GLY A 244 9.27 6.13 -2.05
C GLY A 244 10.44 5.95 -3.02
N ARG A 245 10.42 6.67 -4.15
CA ARG A 245 11.52 6.61 -5.13
C ARG A 245 12.79 7.29 -4.65
N GLY A 246 12.68 8.37 -3.88
CA GLY A 246 13.83 8.97 -3.21
C GLY A 246 14.47 8.00 -2.21
N ALA A 247 13.64 7.31 -1.42
CA ALA A 247 14.09 6.31 -0.46
C ALA A 247 14.74 5.08 -1.12
N ARG A 248 14.22 4.61 -2.27
CA ARG A 248 14.82 3.51 -3.05
C ARG A 248 16.28 3.82 -3.40
N ALA A 249 16.54 5.00 -3.95
CA ALA A 249 17.88 5.39 -4.37
C ALA A 249 18.86 5.39 -3.19
N ALA A 250 18.42 5.88 -2.03
CA ALA A 250 19.19 5.88 -0.78
C ALA A 250 19.53 4.47 -0.27
N LEU A 251 18.59 3.52 -0.41
CA LEU A 251 18.77 2.15 0.05
C LEU A 251 19.63 1.32 -0.92
N SER A 252 19.60 1.60 -2.22
CA SER A 252 20.46 0.95 -3.22
C SER A 252 21.93 1.36 -3.13
N GLU A 253 22.22 2.60 -2.71
CA GLU A 253 23.61 3.11 -2.55
C GLU A 253 24.33 2.53 -1.31
N GLY A 254 23.58 2.12 -0.29
CA GLY A 254 24.13 1.59 0.96
C GLY A 254 24.22 0.07 1.05
N ALA A 255 23.81 -0.67 0.01
CA ALA A 255 24.03 -2.11 -0.03
C ALA A 255 25.53 -2.35 -0.30
N PRO A 256 26.27 -3.06 0.59
CA PRO A 256 27.65 -3.43 0.27
C PRO A 256 27.60 -4.17 -1.07
N ALA A 257 28.38 -3.70 -2.04
CA ALA A 257 28.53 -4.37 -3.32
C ALA A 257 28.81 -5.84 -3.03
N LYS A 258 27.82 -6.69 -3.29
CA LYS A 258 28.01 -8.13 -3.32
C LYS A 258 29.18 -8.31 -4.30
N PRO A 259 30.34 -8.85 -3.88
CA PRO A 259 31.49 -8.94 -4.77
C PRO A 259 30.97 -9.60 -6.03
N ALA A 260 31.14 -8.88 -7.15
CA ALA A 260 30.79 -9.38 -8.46
C ALA A 260 31.42 -10.77 -8.50
N ARG A 261 30.55 -11.78 -8.62
CA ARG A 261 30.99 -13.14 -8.89
C ARG A 261 31.73 -12.99 -10.20
N GLU A 262 33.05 -12.96 -10.09
CA GLU A 262 33.98 -12.83 -11.19
C GLU A 262 33.53 -13.83 -12.23
N THR A 263 33.00 -13.28 -13.32
CA THR A 263 32.54 -14.02 -14.47
C THR A 263 33.78 -14.72 -14.99
N ALA A 264 33.97 -15.98 -14.55
CA ALA A 264 34.97 -16.85 -15.12
C ALA A 264 34.74 -16.85 -16.64
N ALA A 265 35.71 -16.32 -17.36
CA ALA A 265 35.73 -16.25 -18.80
C ALA A 265 35.51 -17.66 -19.38
N PRO A 266 34.73 -17.81 -20.46
CA PRO A 266 34.71 -19.05 -21.22
C PRO A 266 35.98 -19.09 -22.06
N GLY A 267 36.95 -19.90 -21.64
CA GLY A 267 38.08 -20.30 -22.46
C GLY A 267 37.77 -21.63 -23.14
N ASP A 268 37.53 -21.58 -24.45
CA ASP A 268 37.82 -22.68 -25.39
C ASP A 268 39.35 -22.93 -25.37
N THR A 269 39.97 -24.11 -25.56
CA THR A 269 39.67 -25.38 -26.25
C THR A 269 40.72 -26.46 -25.78
N PRO A 270 40.94 -27.65 -26.41
CA PRO A 270 40.57 -28.96 -25.86
C PRO A 270 41.73 -29.96 -25.59
N ALA A 271 41.35 -31.14 -25.09
CA ALA A 271 41.95 -32.47 -25.30
C ALA A 271 43.37 -32.77 -24.76
N SER A 272 43.44 -33.64 -23.76
CA SER A 272 44.39 -34.78 -23.78
C SER A 272 43.91 -35.90 -22.87
N VAL A 273 43.75 -37.05 -23.50
CA VAL A 273 43.43 -38.35 -22.93
C VAL A 273 44.68 -38.93 -22.26
N SER A 274 44.55 -39.43 -21.03
CA SER A 274 45.14 -40.73 -20.68
C SER A 274 44.52 -41.37 -19.42
N PRO A 275 44.34 -42.70 -19.40
CA PRO A 275 43.63 -43.42 -18.35
C PRO A 275 44.59 -44.16 -17.39
N ARG A 276 44.24 -44.24 -16.10
CA ARG A 276 44.72 -45.33 -15.23
C ARG A 276 43.80 -45.61 -14.05
N GLU A 277 43.65 -46.90 -13.82
CA GLU A 277 42.70 -47.67 -13.00
C GLU A 277 43.28 -47.92 -11.56
N PRO A 278 42.76 -48.84 -10.70
CA PRO A 278 41.80 -48.58 -9.61
C PRO A 278 42.28 -48.91 -8.16
N ALA A 279 41.57 -48.34 -7.16
CA ALA A 279 41.29 -48.82 -5.77
C ALA A 279 42.48 -49.05 -4.78
N PRO A 280 42.28 -49.26 -3.43
CA PRO A 280 41.04 -49.35 -2.63
C PRO A 280 41.02 -48.61 -1.25
N ARG A 281 39.81 -48.53 -0.67
CA ARG A 281 39.41 -48.58 0.76
C ARG A 281 40.30 -47.94 1.86
N SER A 282 39.72 -46.98 2.58
CA SER A 282 39.79 -46.92 4.06
C SER A 282 38.68 -46.05 4.66
N VAL A 283 37.83 -46.67 5.46
CA VAL A 283 36.97 -46.12 6.54
C VAL A 283 37.49 -46.86 7.79
N PRO A 284 37.63 -46.29 9.02
CA PRO A 284 36.59 -45.54 9.74
C PRO A 284 37.07 -44.48 10.77
N ALA A 285 36.09 -43.93 11.50
CA ALA A 285 36.11 -43.33 12.86
C ALA A 285 35.63 -41.87 12.87
N ALA A 286 34.36 -41.57 13.19
CA ALA A 286 33.74 -41.60 14.52
C ALA A 286 34.37 -40.61 15.51
N ALA A 287 33.85 -39.37 15.56
CA ALA A 287 33.81 -38.55 16.78
C ALA A 287 32.93 -37.30 16.58
N GLY A 288 31.95 -37.09 17.47
CA GLY A 288 31.53 -35.74 17.86
C GLY A 288 30.24 -35.15 17.28
N HIS A 289 29.10 -35.84 17.40
CA HIS A 289 27.80 -35.16 17.31
C HIS A 289 27.52 -34.34 18.59
N ARG A 290 27.88 -33.05 18.58
CA ARG A 290 27.34 -32.05 19.52
C ARG A 290 25.91 -31.72 19.12
N ARG A 291 24.96 -32.19 19.92
CA ARG A 291 23.56 -31.76 19.92
C ARG A 291 23.49 -30.27 20.25
N GLN A 292 23.25 -29.44 19.24
CA GLN A 292 22.83 -28.06 19.42
C GLN A 292 21.32 -28.05 19.68
N GLY A 293 20.93 -27.53 20.85
CA GLY A 293 19.55 -27.45 21.29
C GLY A 293 18.70 -26.60 20.35
N VAL A 294 17.59 -27.19 19.91
CA VAL A 294 16.49 -26.53 19.25
C VAL A 294 15.83 -25.57 20.25
N ARG A 295 16.18 -24.27 20.15
CA ARG A 295 15.34 -23.21 20.69
C ARG A 295 14.33 -22.81 19.63
N SER A 296 13.17 -23.44 19.74
CA SER A 296 11.89 -22.96 19.23
C SER A 296 11.62 -21.57 19.82
N MET A 297 11.63 -20.53 18.98
CA MET A 297 11.03 -19.24 19.31
C MET A 297 10.67 -18.45 18.04
N GLY A 298 9.41 -18.56 17.64
CA GLY A 298 8.63 -17.52 16.96
C GLY A 298 9.17 -16.96 15.64
N ASP A 299 9.20 -17.79 14.60
CA ASP A 299 9.38 -17.30 13.23
C ASP A 299 8.05 -16.77 12.68
N GLY A 300 7.90 -15.44 12.77
CA GLY A 300 6.79 -14.70 12.19
C GLY A 300 6.94 -14.55 10.68
N GLY A 301 6.48 -15.57 9.95
CA GLY A 301 5.82 -15.48 8.65
C GLY A 301 6.39 -14.52 7.60
N SER A 302 7.46 -14.94 6.92
CA SER A 302 7.72 -14.55 5.54
C SER A 302 6.72 -15.24 4.61
N ARG A 303 5.59 -14.58 4.31
CA ARG A 303 4.73 -15.01 3.21
C ARG A 303 5.41 -14.60 1.90
N SER A 304 6.01 -15.57 1.23
CA SER A 304 6.20 -15.51 -0.22
C SER A 304 4.86 -15.13 -0.85
N ALA A 305 4.85 -14.07 -1.64
CA ALA A 305 3.71 -13.68 -2.45
C ALA A 305 3.25 -14.91 -3.26
N ARG A 306 2.12 -15.50 -2.88
CA ARG A 306 1.37 -16.32 -3.83
C ARG A 306 0.91 -15.35 -4.90
N THR A 307 1.43 -15.54 -6.11
CA THR A 307 0.87 -14.96 -7.32
C THR A 307 -0.58 -15.41 -7.41
N GLU A 308 -1.49 -14.57 -6.94
CA GLU A 308 -2.93 -14.78 -7.09
C GLU A 308 -3.26 -14.51 -8.57
N ALA A 309 -4.00 -15.43 -9.18
CA ALA A 309 -4.30 -15.36 -10.61
C ALA A 309 -5.16 -14.11 -10.92
N SER A 310 -4.94 -13.52 -12.10
CA SER A 310 -5.62 -12.33 -12.58
C SER A 310 -7.16 -12.45 -12.46
N PRO A 311 -7.88 -11.40 -12.01
CA PRO A 311 -9.35 -11.39 -11.89
C PRO A 311 -10.10 -11.73 -13.17
N ALA A 312 -9.44 -11.61 -14.33
CA ALA A 312 -10.00 -11.94 -15.63
C ALA A 312 -10.15 -13.46 -15.89
N VAL A 313 -9.62 -14.33 -15.03
CA VAL A 313 -9.61 -15.80 -15.23
C VAL A 313 -10.62 -16.53 -14.33
N GLN A 314 -11.32 -15.82 -13.45
CA GLN A 314 -12.20 -16.44 -12.44
C GLN A 314 -13.69 -16.43 -12.81
N SER A 315 -14.02 -16.71 -14.07
CA SER A 315 -15.39 -16.94 -14.56
C SER A 315 -15.48 -18.27 -15.30
N GLY A 316 -15.43 -19.39 -14.57
CA GLY A 316 -15.50 -20.70 -15.22
C GLY A 316 -15.76 -21.91 -14.35
N ARG A 317 -16.18 -21.75 -13.09
CA ARG A 317 -16.53 -22.90 -12.24
C ARG A 317 -17.98 -22.85 -11.80
N THR A 318 -18.86 -23.28 -12.68
CA THR A 318 -20.22 -23.69 -12.32
C THR A 318 -20.12 -24.95 -11.44
N VAL A 319 -20.53 -24.82 -10.18
CA VAL A 319 -20.73 -25.97 -9.29
C VAL A 319 -22.07 -26.60 -9.69
N PRO A 320 -22.12 -27.89 -10.08
CA PRO A 320 -23.40 -28.54 -10.34
C PRO A 320 -24.12 -28.70 -8.99
N ILE A 321 -25.28 -28.06 -8.87
CA ILE A 321 -26.20 -28.29 -7.76
C ILE A 321 -26.92 -29.60 -8.06
N ASP A 322 -26.48 -30.67 -7.39
CA ASP A 322 -27.10 -31.98 -7.47
C ASP A 322 -28.42 -31.96 -6.67
N ARG A 323 -29.55 -31.78 -7.38
CA ARG A 323 -30.88 -31.88 -6.79
C ARG A 323 -31.19 -33.36 -6.50
N ARG A 324 -30.83 -33.83 -5.31
CA ARG A 324 -31.38 -35.08 -4.78
C ARG A 324 -32.90 -34.94 -4.62
N ARG A 325 -33.62 -35.75 -5.40
CA ARG A 325 -35.02 -36.16 -5.16
C ARG A 325 -35.13 -36.79 -3.77
N SER A 326 -35.99 -36.22 -2.92
CA SER A 326 -36.68 -36.99 -1.89
C SER A 326 -37.96 -37.56 -2.50
N PRO A 327 -38.15 -38.88 -2.51
CA PRO A 327 -39.47 -39.48 -2.55
C PRO A 327 -40.01 -39.54 -1.12
N ASP A 328 -41.23 -39.06 -0.93
CA ASP A 328 -42.21 -39.45 0.11
C ASP A 328 -42.99 -38.23 0.61
N ALA A 329 -44.16 -38.02 0.00
CA ALA A 329 -45.38 -37.58 0.67
C ALA A 329 -46.55 -37.67 -0.33
N ALA A 330 -47.22 -38.82 -0.33
CA ALA A 330 -48.68 -38.84 -0.42
C ALA A 330 -49.20 -37.97 0.76
N SER A 331 -50.26 -37.18 0.69
CA SER A 331 -51.59 -37.41 0.14
C SER A 331 -52.42 -36.11 0.28
N GLU A 332 -53.56 -36.05 -0.42
CA GLU A 332 -54.69 -35.10 -0.22
C GLU A 332 -54.41 -33.62 -0.62
N THR A 333 -55.16 -32.98 -1.52
CA THR A 333 -56.62 -32.94 -1.58
C THR A 333 -57.08 -32.53 -2.98
N ARG A 334 -58.12 -33.22 -3.44
CA ARG A 334 -58.88 -33.00 -4.67
C ARG A 334 -60.06 -32.07 -4.34
N ALA A 335 -60.21 -30.93 -5.02
CA ALA A 335 -61.51 -30.39 -5.44
C ALA A 335 -61.40 -29.04 -6.17
N ALA A 336 -61.98 -29.02 -7.37
CA ALA A 336 -62.72 -27.91 -7.99
C ALA A 336 -62.02 -26.55 -8.18
N ASN A 337 -61.69 -26.21 -9.44
CA ASN A 337 -62.61 -25.37 -10.21
C ASN A 337 -62.31 -25.46 -11.71
N ALA A 338 -63.35 -25.80 -12.48
CA ALA A 338 -63.37 -25.79 -13.93
C ALA A 338 -64.08 -24.52 -14.38
N GLY A 339 -63.57 -23.84 -15.41
CA GLY A 339 -64.37 -22.83 -16.09
C GLY A 339 -63.62 -21.91 -17.03
N ARG A 340 -63.95 -22.05 -18.33
CA ARG A 340 -63.79 -21.10 -19.46
C ARG A 340 -62.36 -20.85 -19.96
N GLY A 341 -62.00 -21.11 -21.22
CA GLY A 341 -62.79 -21.05 -22.46
C GLY A 341 -62.61 -19.67 -23.10
N GLY A 342 -61.74 -19.57 -24.12
CA GLY A 342 -61.46 -18.31 -24.82
C GLY A 342 -60.49 -18.48 -25.98
N GLU A 343 -61.06 -18.64 -27.16
CA GLU A 343 -60.46 -18.83 -28.49
C GLU A 343 -59.80 -17.57 -29.09
N ARG A 344 -58.83 -17.82 -30.00
CA ARG A 344 -58.57 -17.16 -31.31
C ARG A 344 -57.67 -15.91 -31.47
N ARG A 345 -57.01 -15.97 -32.65
CA ARG A 345 -56.36 -14.98 -33.54
C ARG A 345 -54.86 -14.70 -33.30
N THR A 346 -53.91 -15.17 -34.11
CA THR A 346 -53.62 -15.06 -35.57
C THR A 346 -53.33 -13.64 -36.07
N THR A 347 -52.05 -13.37 -36.33
CA THR A 347 -51.43 -12.51 -37.37
C THR A 347 -49.92 -12.77 -37.22
N ASP A 348 -49.20 -13.53 -38.06
CA ASP A 348 -49.00 -13.46 -39.51
C ASP A 348 -48.64 -12.06 -40.02
N VAL A 349 -47.34 -11.77 -40.09
CA VAL A 349 -46.74 -10.79 -41.00
C VAL A 349 -45.41 -11.34 -41.48
N ASP A 350 -45.50 -12.02 -42.61
CA ASP A 350 -44.45 -12.29 -43.58
C ASP A 350 -44.02 -10.96 -44.24
N ARG A 351 -42.72 -10.64 -44.30
CA ARG A 351 -42.22 -9.65 -45.27
C ARG A 351 -40.84 -9.98 -45.80
N ARG A 352 -40.89 -10.37 -47.07
CA ARG A 352 -39.84 -10.75 -48.00
C ARG A 352 -38.86 -9.62 -48.29
N LEU A 353 -37.63 -10.06 -48.56
CA LEU A 353 -36.58 -9.38 -49.32
C LEU A 353 -37.08 -8.90 -50.70
N PRO A 354 -36.36 -7.95 -51.31
CA PRO A 354 -35.77 -8.27 -52.59
C PRO A 354 -34.28 -7.93 -52.70
N SER A 355 -33.64 -8.81 -53.44
CA SER A 355 -32.32 -8.80 -54.09
C SER A 355 -32.17 -7.70 -55.15
N ASP A 356 -30.96 -7.17 -55.28
CA ASP A 356 -30.36 -6.64 -56.52
C ASP A 356 -28.83 -6.56 -56.27
N ASP A 357 -27.98 -7.44 -56.80
CA ASP A 357 -27.40 -7.54 -58.16
C ASP A 357 -26.38 -6.45 -58.55
N ARG A 358 -25.25 -6.94 -59.13
CA ARG A 358 -24.14 -6.28 -59.86
C ARG A 358 -22.97 -5.72 -59.01
N ARG A 359 -21.69 -5.94 -59.32
CA ARG A 359 -20.92 -6.50 -60.45
C ARG A 359 -19.54 -6.89 -59.87
N VAL A 360 -19.02 -8.09 -60.13
CA VAL A 360 -18.08 -8.41 -61.23
C VAL A 360 -16.93 -7.41 -61.33
N ASN A 361 -15.75 -7.76 -60.83
CA ASN A 361 -14.59 -7.75 -61.70
C ASN A 361 -13.62 -8.90 -61.38
N ASP A 362 -13.37 -9.65 -62.44
CA ASP A 362 -12.53 -10.81 -62.61
C ASP A 362 -11.09 -10.34 -62.88
N GLY A 363 -10.12 -11.16 -62.47
CA GLY A 363 -8.69 -10.90 -62.56
C GLY A 363 -7.91 -12.16 -62.21
N SER A 364 -8.15 -13.21 -62.99
CA SER A 364 -7.46 -14.51 -63.06
C SER A 364 -5.92 -14.35 -63.24
N ASP A 365 -5.09 -14.94 -62.38
CA ASP A 365 -4.29 -16.21 -62.56
C ASP A 365 -2.82 -15.97 -63.02
N PRO A 366 -1.87 -16.94 -62.93
CA PRO A 366 -1.81 -18.20 -62.15
C PRO A 366 -0.40 -18.51 -61.53
N ASP A 367 -0.30 -19.74 -61.01
CA ASP A 367 0.88 -20.62 -60.82
C ASP A 367 1.59 -20.66 -59.46
N GLY A 368 1.60 -21.88 -58.88
CA GLY A 368 2.54 -22.21 -57.80
C GLY A 368 2.24 -23.43 -56.92
N SER A 369 1.87 -24.57 -57.50
CA SER A 369 2.21 -25.95 -57.06
C SER A 369 2.52 -26.25 -55.57
N ALA A 370 1.69 -27.11 -54.97
CA ALA A 370 1.99 -28.27 -54.08
C ALA A 370 0.79 -28.46 -53.12
N GLY A 371 0.14 -29.61 -52.93
CA GLY A 371 0.45 -30.99 -53.26
C GLY A 371 -0.04 -31.87 -52.10
N PHE A 372 -1.11 -32.65 -52.33
CA PHE A 372 -1.59 -33.86 -51.62
C PHE A 372 -1.79 -33.83 -50.09
N ALA A 373 -3.00 -34.00 -49.54
CA ALA A 373 -3.95 -35.13 -49.53
C ALA A 373 -3.77 -36.10 -48.34
N TRP A 374 -4.94 -36.44 -47.79
CA TRP A 374 -5.28 -37.17 -46.57
C TRP A 374 -4.69 -38.58 -46.43
N VAL A 375 -4.62 -39.11 -45.21
CA VAL A 375 -5.31 -40.36 -44.79
C VAL A 375 -5.02 -40.71 -43.31
N SER A 376 -6.08 -41.20 -42.67
CA SER A 376 -6.16 -41.80 -41.34
C SER A 376 -5.50 -43.18 -41.28
N GLU A 377 -4.89 -43.55 -40.15
CA GLU A 377 -4.57 -44.97 -39.90
C GLU A 377 -4.76 -45.34 -38.41
N GLU A 378 -5.81 -46.12 -38.18
CA GLU A 378 -5.97 -47.07 -37.06
C GLU A 378 -5.11 -48.31 -37.35
N THR A 379 -4.40 -48.83 -36.34
CA THR A 379 -4.17 -50.27 -36.02
C THR A 379 -3.09 -50.35 -34.93
N MET A 380 -3.33 -50.84 -33.70
CA MET A 380 -3.67 -52.19 -33.24
C MET A 380 -2.49 -53.18 -33.29
N THR A 381 -1.89 -53.44 -32.12
CA THR A 381 -1.22 -54.69 -31.69
C THR A 381 -1.23 -54.68 -30.15
N ASP A 382 -2.13 -55.36 -29.46
CA ASP A 382 -2.18 -56.80 -29.08
C ASP A 382 -0.88 -57.38 -28.51
N GLY A 383 -1.01 -58.01 -27.33
CA GLY A 383 0.06 -58.54 -26.51
C GLY A 383 -0.44 -59.13 -25.17
N LYS A 384 -1.23 -60.21 -25.26
CA LYS A 384 -1.35 -61.35 -24.31
C LYS A 384 -0.01 -61.74 -23.66
N ASP A 385 0.13 -62.37 -22.49
CA ASP A 385 -0.65 -63.45 -21.85
C ASP A 385 -0.19 -63.65 -20.37
N LYS A 386 -1.13 -64.12 -19.53
CA LYS A 386 -1.05 -65.13 -18.44
C LYS A 386 0.19 -65.26 -17.53
N SER A 387 -0.04 -65.09 -16.22
CA SER A 387 -0.11 -66.19 -15.22
C SER A 387 -0.72 -65.70 -13.92
#